data_AF-A0A2S9FSL4-F1
#
_entry.id   AF-A0A2S9FSL4-F1
#
_cell.length_a   1.000
_cell.length_b   1.000
_cell.length_c   1.000
_cell.angle_alpha   90.00
_cell.angle_beta   90.00
_cell.angle_gamma   90.00
#
_symmetry.space_group_name_H-M   'P 1'
#
loop_
_entity.id
_entity.type
_entity.pdbx_description
1 polymer ?
#
loop_
_entity_poly.entity_id
_entity_poly.type
_entity_poly.pdbx_seq_one_letter_code
_entity_poly.pdbx_strand_id
1 'polypeptide(L)'
;RTKIAAIRALELRGVSVEVAALDIGSRDAVQALVAKRDDDGAAPIRGIVHGAGLTESQLLTDLDEDRLRSTLWPKVAGAQVLHEVFPVDSVD
;
A
#
# COMPACT_ATOMS: atom_id res chain seq x y z
N ARG A 1 -1.93 -19.79 -1.14
CA ARG A 1 -0.84 -20.60 -1.74
C ARG A 1 -0.12 -19.86 -2.88
N THR A 2 -0.85 -19.22 -3.81
CA THR A 2 -0.24 -18.46 -4.94
C THR A 2 0.63 -17.28 -4.51
N LYS A 3 0.22 -16.48 -3.51
CA LYS A 3 0.99 -15.33 -3.00
C LYS A 3 2.41 -15.72 -2.55
N ILE A 4 2.53 -16.78 -1.73
CA ILE A 4 3.83 -17.30 -1.26
C ILE A 4 4.68 -17.78 -2.44
N ALA A 5 4.09 -18.44 -3.43
CA ALA A 5 4.82 -18.90 -4.61
C ALA A 5 5.37 -17.72 -5.45
N ALA A 6 4.59 -16.64 -5.60
CA ALA A 6 5.02 -15.43 -6.30
C ALA A 6 6.19 -14.73 -5.57
N ILE A 7 6.10 -14.60 -4.23
CA ILE A 7 7.20 -14.05 -3.40
C ILE A 7 8.47 -14.88 -3.60
N ARG A 8 8.38 -16.21 -3.43
CA ARG A 8 9.53 -17.11 -3.62
C ARG A 8 10.12 -17.02 -5.02
N ALA A 9 9.31 -16.84 -6.05
CA ALA A 9 9.79 -16.68 -7.41
C ALA A 9 10.62 -15.39 -7.61
N LEU A 10 10.31 -14.31 -6.89
CA LEU A 10 11.12 -13.09 -6.87
C LEU A 10 12.42 -13.29 -6.08
N GLU A 11 12.33 -13.92 -4.90
CA GLU A 11 13.49 -14.23 -4.05
C GLU A 11 14.51 -15.11 -4.77
N LEU A 12 14.05 -16.13 -5.51
CA LEU A 12 14.91 -16.99 -6.34
C LEU A 12 15.63 -16.24 -7.47
N ARG A 13 15.16 -15.04 -7.83
CA ARG A 13 15.81 -14.16 -8.82
C ARG A 13 16.74 -13.13 -8.17
N GLY A 14 16.98 -13.26 -6.86
CA GLY A 14 17.86 -12.37 -6.09
C GLY A 14 17.18 -11.10 -5.57
N VAL A 15 15.84 -11.02 -5.60
CA VAL A 15 15.10 -9.88 -5.06
C VAL A 15 14.81 -10.10 -3.58
N SER A 16 15.24 -9.19 -2.71
CA SER A 16 14.78 -9.16 -1.31
C SER A 16 13.34 -8.65 -1.26
N VAL A 17 12.42 -9.45 -0.70
CA VAL A 17 11.01 -9.10 -0.58
C VAL A 17 10.63 -8.94 0.88
N GLU A 18 10.05 -7.79 1.23
CA GLU A 18 9.43 -7.56 2.53
C GLU A 18 7.91 -7.51 2.36
N VAL A 19 7.18 -8.21 3.23
CA VAL A 19 5.71 -8.22 3.24
C VAL A 19 5.24 -7.62 4.54
N ALA A 20 4.53 -6.50 4.46
CA ALA A 20 3.88 -5.85 5.60
C ALA A 20 2.36 -5.96 5.48
N ALA A 21 1.69 -6.33 6.57
CA ALA A 21 0.25 -6.16 6.70
C ALA A 21 -0.02 -4.73 7.17
N LEU A 22 -0.72 -3.95 6.34
CA LEU A 22 -0.87 -2.52 6.53
C LEU A 22 -2.17 -2.03 5.89
N ASP A 23 -2.90 -1.15 6.58
CA ASP A 23 -3.92 -0.31 5.95
C ASP A 23 -3.25 0.95 5.41
N ILE A 24 -3.25 1.11 4.08
CA ILE A 24 -2.63 2.25 3.41
C ILE A 24 -3.34 3.58 3.70
N GLY A 25 -4.61 3.54 4.10
CA GLY A 25 -5.36 4.73 4.51
C GLY A 25 -5.01 5.22 5.92
N SER A 26 -4.21 4.45 6.69
CA SER A 26 -3.75 4.85 8.02
C SER A 26 -2.37 5.49 7.94
N ARG A 27 -2.32 6.81 8.14
CA ARG A 27 -1.08 7.59 8.17
C ARG A 27 -0.08 7.05 9.19
N ASP A 28 -0.54 6.81 10.41
CA ASP A 28 0.31 6.34 11.51
C ASP A 28 0.91 4.96 11.20
N ALA A 29 0.13 4.06 10.60
CA ALA A 29 0.62 2.73 10.26
C ALA A 29 1.66 2.78 9.13
N VAL A 30 1.48 3.66 8.13
CA VAL A 30 2.47 3.86 7.06
C VAL A 30 3.76 4.46 7.62
N GLN A 31 3.65 5.48 8.48
CA GLN A 31 4.82 6.09 9.13
C GLN A 31 5.57 5.11 10.03
N ALA A 32 4.85 4.27 10.79
CA ALA A 32 5.45 3.23 11.61
C ALA A 32 6.22 2.20 10.78
N LEU A 33 5.71 1.82 9.60
CA LEU A 33 6.43 0.95 8.67
C LEU A 33 7.71 1.61 8.15
N VAL A 34 7.64 2.87 7.73
CA VAL A 34 8.82 3.61 7.23
C VAL A 34 9.88 3.74 8.32
N ALA A 35 9.50 4.18 9.52
CA ALA A 35 10.41 4.29 10.65
C ALA A 35 11.08 2.96 10.99
N LYS A 36 10.31 1.87 11.02
CA LYS A 36 10.87 0.52 11.25
C LYS A 36 11.90 0.14 10.19
N ARG A 37 11.62 0.42 8.91
CA ARG A 37 12.56 0.13 7.81
C ARG A 37 13.85 0.92 7.96
N ASP A 38 13.76 2.19 8.35
CA ASP A 38 14.91 3.05 8.56
C ASP A 38 15.76 2.57 9.76
N ASP A 39 15.12 2.21 10.87
CA ASP A 39 15.75 1.63 12.05
C ASP A 39 16.46 0.30 11.75
N ASP A 40 15.86 -0.53 10.88
CA ASP A 40 16.42 -1.80 10.41
C ASP A 40 17.54 -1.58 9.35
N GLY A 41 17.84 -0.33 8.97
CA GLY A 41 18.89 0.02 8.01
C GLY A 41 18.55 -0.34 6.56
N ALA A 42 17.25 -0.42 6.22
CA ALA A 42 16.81 -0.74 4.87
C ALA A 42 17.19 0.36 3.87
N ALA A 43 17.35 -0.02 2.60
CA ALA A 43 17.56 0.96 1.54
C ALA A 43 16.35 1.91 1.39
N PRO A 44 16.58 3.21 1.04
CA PRO A 44 15.52 4.17 0.81
C PRO A 44 14.51 3.69 -0.24
N ILE A 45 13.23 4.04 -0.06
CA ILE A 45 12.19 3.78 -1.05
C ILE A 45 12.42 4.71 -2.24
N ARG A 46 12.71 4.15 -3.42
CA ARG A 46 12.98 4.92 -4.64
C ARG A 46 11.76 5.09 -5.53
N GLY A 47 10.68 4.36 -5.30
CA GLY A 47 9.47 4.46 -6.12
C GLY A 47 8.28 3.75 -5.50
N ILE A 48 7.08 4.21 -5.86
CA ILE A 48 5.82 3.73 -5.29
C ILE A 48 4.87 3.33 -6.42
N VAL A 49 4.32 2.13 -6.32
CA VAL A 49 3.20 1.68 -7.15
C VAL A 49 1.98 1.51 -6.25
N HIS A 50 1.01 2.42 -6.37
CA HIS A 50 -0.21 2.37 -5.56
C HIS A 50 -1.26 1.40 -6.15
N GLY A 51 -1.08 0.11 -5.83
CA GLY A 51 -1.96 -0.98 -6.27
C GLY A 51 -3.12 -1.31 -5.32
N ALA A 52 -3.26 -0.58 -4.20
CA ALA A 52 -4.33 -0.86 -3.23
C ALA A 52 -5.70 -0.53 -3.82
N GLY A 53 -6.68 -1.36 -3.49
CA GLY A 53 -8.03 -1.22 -3.99
C GLY A 53 -8.90 -2.43 -3.66
N LEU A 54 -10.20 -2.16 -3.53
CA LEU A 54 -11.24 -3.17 -3.54
C LEU A 54 -12.04 -3.01 -4.84
N THR A 55 -12.57 -4.11 -5.36
CA THR A 55 -13.44 -4.08 -6.53
C THR A 55 -14.75 -4.74 -6.16
N GLU A 56 -15.79 -3.93 -6.12
CA GLU A 56 -17.14 -4.35 -5.75
C GLU A 56 -18.11 -3.67 -6.70
N SER A 57 -18.84 -4.47 -7.48
CA SER A 57 -19.75 -3.96 -8.51
C SER A 57 -21.17 -3.88 -7.97
N GLN A 58 -21.75 -2.68 -8.02
CA GLN A 58 -23.15 -2.41 -7.66
C GLN A 58 -23.76 -1.36 -8.59
N LEU A 59 -25.09 -1.35 -8.68
CA LEU A 59 -25.82 -0.26 -9.30
C LEU A 59 -25.67 0.99 -8.44
N LEU A 60 -25.53 2.14 -9.08
CA LEU A 60 -25.41 3.43 -8.37
C LEU A 60 -26.64 3.72 -7.48
N THR A 61 -27.82 3.26 -7.89
CA THR A 61 -29.08 3.41 -7.15
C THR A 61 -29.13 2.58 -5.86
N ASP A 62 -28.30 1.54 -5.79
CA ASP A 62 -28.31 0.56 -4.69
C ASP A 62 -27.05 0.71 -3.81
N LEU A 63 -26.27 1.77 -4.04
CA LEU A 63 -25.05 2.05 -3.32
C LEU A 63 -25.37 2.72 -2.00
N ASP A 64 -24.87 2.13 -0.91
CA ASP A 64 -24.89 2.74 0.41
C ASP A 64 -23.55 3.43 0.74
N GLU A 65 -23.58 4.28 1.77
CA GLU A 65 -22.43 5.09 2.17
C GLU A 65 -21.25 4.25 2.67
N ASP A 66 -21.51 3.20 3.45
CA ASP A 66 -20.45 2.37 4.03
C ASP A 66 -19.70 1.61 2.94
N ARG A 67 -20.42 1.13 1.93
CA ARG A 67 -19.89 0.44 0.77
C ARG A 67 -19.08 1.35 -0.14
N LEU A 68 -19.60 2.56 -0.41
CA LEU A 68 -18.85 3.58 -1.13
C LEU A 68 -17.55 3.92 -0.39
N ARG A 69 -17.65 4.18 0.93
CA ARG A 69 -16.52 4.55 1.78
C ARG A 69 -15.45 3.47 1.79
N SER A 70 -15.83 2.22 2.05
CA SER A 70 -14.90 1.08 2.11
C SER A 70 -14.22 0.80 0.77
N THR A 71 -14.94 0.90 -0.35
CA THR A 71 -14.36 0.68 -1.69
C THR A 71 -13.36 1.78 -2.07
N LEU A 72 -13.70 3.03 -1.77
CA LEU A 72 -12.85 4.18 -2.09
C LEU A 72 -11.68 4.35 -1.12
N TRP A 73 -11.83 3.96 0.15
CA TRP A 73 -10.84 4.12 1.22
C TRP A 73 -9.39 3.82 0.79
N PRO A 74 -9.06 2.62 0.26
CA PRO A 74 -7.69 2.30 -0.08
C PRO A 74 -7.12 3.16 -1.18
N LYS A 75 -7.94 3.76 -2.05
CA LYS A 75 -7.49 4.63 -3.15
C LYS A 75 -7.46 6.10 -2.76
N VAL A 76 -8.48 6.59 -2.07
CA VAL A 76 -8.61 8.02 -1.75
C VAL A 76 -7.76 8.35 -0.54
N ALA A 77 -8.06 7.75 0.61
CA ALA A 77 -7.26 7.95 1.83
C ALA A 77 -5.83 7.43 1.63
N GLY A 78 -5.69 6.27 0.97
CA GLY A 78 -4.38 5.69 0.69
C GLY A 78 -3.47 6.57 -0.18
N ALA A 79 -3.99 7.15 -1.26
CA ALA A 79 -3.21 8.07 -2.10
C ALA A 79 -2.85 9.36 -1.34
N GLN A 80 -3.77 9.88 -0.54
CA GLN A 80 -3.50 11.06 0.30
C GLN A 80 -2.38 10.79 1.30
N VAL A 81 -2.46 9.68 2.06
CA VAL A 81 -1.41 9.29 3.01
C VAL A 81 -0.07 9.10 2.31
N LEU A 82 -0.05 8.45 1.15
CA LEU A 82 1.19 8.28 0.38
C LEU A 82 1.79 9.63 -0.04
N HIS A 83 0.97 10.57 -0.51
CA HIS A 83 1.44 11.92 -0.87
C HIS A 83 2.00 12.69 0.34
N GLU A 84 1.38 12.55 1.51
CA GLU A 84 1.84 13.22 2.73
C GLU A 84 3.13 12.62 3.30
N VAL A 85 3.32 11.29 3.19
CA VAL A 85 4.52 10.60 3.70
C VAL A 85 5.67 10.66 2.69
N PHE A 86 5.35 10.63 1.39
CA PHE A 86 6.29 10.70 0.28
C PHE A 86 5.94 11.92 -0.59
N PRO A 87 6.34 13.14 -0.17
CA PRO A 87 6.05 14.35 -0.91
C PRO A 87 6.71 14.33 -2.30
N VAL A 88 6.28 15.25 -3.17
CA VAL A 88 6.87 15.40 -4.51
C VAL A 88 8.38 15.55 -4.39
N ASP A 89 9.11 14.86 -5.27
CA ASP A 89 10.58 14.77 -5.30
C ASP A 89 11.23 14.01 -4.14
N SER A 90 10.46 13.32 -3.27
CA SER A 90 11.03 12.50 -2.19
C SER A 90 11.42 11.07 -2.61
N VAL A 91 10.96 10.65 -3.78
CA VAL A 91 11.29 9.38 -4.44
C VAL A 91 11.88 9.70 -5.83
N ASP A 92 12.56 8.74 -6.46
CA ASP A 92 13.22 8.96 -7.76
C ASP A 92 12.27 9.23 -8.93
#